data_AF-A0AAV5E3T6-F1
#
_entry.id   AF-A0AAV5E3T6-F1
#
_cell.length_a   1.000
_cell.length_b   1.000
_cell.length_c   1.000
_cell.angle_alpha   90.00
_cell.angle_beta   90.00
_cell.angle_gamma   90.00
#
_symmetry.space_group_name_H-M   'P 1'
#
loop_
_entity.id
_entity.type
_entity.pdbx_description
1 polymer ?
#
loop_
_entity_poly.entity_id
_entity_poly.type
_entity_poly.pdbx_seq_one_letter_code
_entity_poly.pdbx_strand_id
1 'polypeptide(L)' 'MTVILIYLLIALDVPKWFIKTVDKWRLNFLWRGRKELQGRHCPMAWQRVTRPFQLGGLGVHDLQTMAWTLRMRWLWLQKT' A
#
# COMPACT_ATOMS: atom_id res chain seq x y z
N MET A 1 9.71 -4.77 -7.05
CA MET A 1 8.95 -5.45 -5.96
C MET A 1 7.46 -5.10 -5.92
N THR A 2 6.99 -4.06 -6.62
CA THR A 2 5.56 -3.69 -6.66
C THR A 2 4.72 -4.61 -7.55
N VAL A 3 5.28 -5.11 -8.65
CA VAL A 3 4.59 -5.99 -9.63
C VAL A 3 4.07 -7.28 -8.98
N ILE A 4 4.91 -7.98 -8.20
CA ILE A 4 4.51 -9.21 -7.50
C ILE A 4 3.37 -8.96 -6.51
N LEU A 5 3.42 -7.83 -5.78
CA LEU A 5 2.34 -7.44 -4.86
C LEU A 5 1.05 -7.14 -5.60
N ILE A 6 1.12 -6.50 -6.76
CA ILE A 6 -0.04 -6.24 -7.63
C ILE A 6 -0.66 -7.56 -8.07
N TYR A 7 0.13 -8.50 -8.58
CA TYR A 7 -0.38 -9.83 -8.98
C TYR A 7 -1.04 -10.57 -7.80
N LEU A 8 -0.43 -10.55 -6.62
CA LEU A 8 -1.01 -11.15 -5.41
C LEU A 8 -2.33 -10.49 -4.97
N LEU A 9 -2.45 -9.16 -5.11
CA LEU A 9 -3.67 -8.41 -4.76
C LEU A 9 -4.84 -8.67 -5.71
N ILE A 10 -4.53 -8.94 -6.98
CA ILE A 10 -5.54 -9.32 -7.98
C ILE A 10 -5.98 -10.76 -7.75
N ALA A 11 -5.02 -11.68 -7.56
CA ALA A 11 -5.28 -13.12 -7.55
C ALA A 11 -5.93 -13.61 -6.26
N LEU A 12 -5.65 -12.97 -5.12
CA LEU A 12 -6.18 -13.37 -3.82
C LEU A 12 -7.13 -12.29 -3.28
N ASP A 13 -8.23 -12.72 -2.67
CA ASP A 13 -9.03 -11.81 -1.84
C ASP A 13 -8.23 -11.49 -0.58
N VAL A 14 -7.40 -10.44 -0.68
CA VAL A 14 -6.42 -10.12 0.35
C VAL A 14 -7.13 -9.57 1.58
N PRO A 15 -7.02 -10.24 2.73
CA PRO A 15 -7.63 -9.75 3.96
C PRO A 15 -6.89 -8.50 4.45
N LYS A 16 -7.62 -7.59 5.11
CA LYS A 16 -7.10 -6.28 5.57
C LYS A 16 -5.84 -6.39 6.45
N TRP A 17 -5.65 -7.50 7.15
CA TRP A 17 -4.46 -7.74 7.98
C TRP A 17 -3.19 -7.93 7.15
N PHE A 18 -3.28 -8.53 5.96
CA PHE A 18 -2.12 -8.77 5.09
C PHE A 18 -1.60 -7.45 4.50
N ILE A 19 -2.51 -6.57 4.07
CA ILE A 19 -2.17 -5.22 3.58
C ILE A 19 -1.39 -4.46 4.67
N LYS A 20 -1.89 -4.48 5.92
CA LYS A 20 -1.20 -3.86 7.07
C LYS A 20 0.20 -4.43 7.29
N THR A 21 0.36 -5.74 7.14
CA THR A 21 1.68 -6.39 7.27
C THR A 21 2.63 -5.93 6.16
N VAL A 22 2.18 -5.93 4.91
CA VAL A 22 2.99 -5.43 3.77
C VAL A 22 3.37 -3.96 3.96
N ASP A 23 2.46 -3.13 4.43
CA ASP A 23 2.73 -1.72 4.73
C ASP A 23 3.76 -1.58 5.85
N LYS A 24 3.71 -2.43 6.88
CA LYS A 24 4.74 -2.48 7.92
C LYS A 24 6.11 -2.84 7.35
N TRP A 25 6.18 -3.79 6.41
CA TRP A 25 7.43 -4.12 5.73
C TRP A 25 7.96 -2.94 4.88
N ARG A 26 7.08 -2.27 4.13
CA ARG A 26 7.43 -1.10 3.32
C ARG A 26 7.93 0.06 4.17
N LEU A 27 7.27 0.32 5.30
CA LEU A 27 7.72 1.30 6.29
C LEU A 27 9.07 0.91 6.87
N ASN A 28 9.22 -0.31 7.39
CA ASN A 28 10.49 -0.76 7.95
C ASN A 28 11.63 -0.70 6.93
N PHE A 29 11.34 -0.92 5.64
CA PHE A 29 12.31 -0.76 4.57
C PHE A 29 12.69 0.70 4.32
N LEU A 30 11.71 1.59 4.16
CA LEU A 30 11.93 3.03 3.95
C LEU A 30 12.66 3.68 5.13
N TRP A 31 12.43 3.19 6.35
CA TRP A 31 12.97 3.76 7.59
C TRP A 31 14.17 2.99 8.15
N ARG A 32 14.66 1.94 7.46
CA ARG A 32 15.73 1.03 7.95
C ARG A 32 17.08 1.70 8.24
N GLY A 33 17.28 2.94 7.81
CA GLY A 33 18.48 3.75 8.07
C GLY A 33 18.39 4.72 9.24
N ARG A 34 17.20 4.95 9.82
CA ARG A 34 17.05 5.74 11.05
C ARG A 34 16.85 4.80 12.23
N LYS A 35 17.95 4.46 12.91
CA LYS A 35 17.88 3.91 14.27
C LYS A 35 17.05 4.89 15.11
N GLU A 36 16.06 4.33 15.80
CA GLU A 36 15.17 5.03 16.72
C GLU A 36 14.15 5.98 16.09
N LEU A 37 13.02 5.42 15.69
CA LEU A 37 11.75 6.04 16.06
C LEU A 37 11.06 5.09 17.04
N GLN A 38 11.33 5.30 18.32
CA GLN A 38 10.60 4.74 19.47
C GLN A 38 9.14 5.26 19.53
N GLY A 39 8.49 5.45 18.38
CA GLY A 39 7.11 5.87 18.27
C GLY A 39 6.23 4.65 18.08
N ARG A 40 5.70 4.13 19.18
CA ARG A 40 4.60 3.17 19.21
C ARG A 40 3.63 3.43 18.05
N HIS A 41 3.45 2.41 17.21
CA HIS A 41 2.24 2.20 16.41
C HIS A 41 1.59 3.49 15.86
N CYS A 42 2.17 4.09 14.81
CA CYS A 42 1.65 5.34 14.24
C CYS A 42 0.91 5.08 12.90
N PRO A 43 -0.36 4.62 12.91
CA PRO A 43 -1.16 4.45 11.69
C PRO A 43 -1.35 5.77 10.91
N MET A 44 -1.19 6.92 11.58
CA MET A 44 -1.26 8.24 10.95
C MET A 44 -0.05 8.56 10.06
N ALA A 45 1.12 7.96 10.31
CA ALA A 45 2.29 8.17 9.45
C ALA A 45 2.05 7.58 8.04
N TRP A 46 1.33 6.46 7.95
CA TRP A 46 1.03 5.83 6.66
C TRP A 46 0.09 6.69 5.82
N GLN A 47 -0.99 7.22 6.40
CA GLN A 47 -1.89 8.14 5.70
C GLN A 47 -1.19 9.42 5.19
N ARG A 48 -0.13 9.88 5.85
CA ARG A 48 0.68 10.99 5.35
C ARG A 48 1.60 10.57 4.20
N VAL A 49 2.11 9.34 4.23
CA VAL A 49 2.98 8.78 3.18
C VAL A 49 2.20 8.44 1.90
N THR A 50 0.97 7.95 2.02
CA THR A 50 0.11 7.62 0.87
C THR A 50 -0.56 8.83 0.23
N ARG A 51 -0.46 10.02 0.82
CA ARG A 51 -0.94 11.24 0.17
C ARG A 51 -0.17 11.51 -1.14
N PRO A 52 -0.84 12.03 -2.17
CA PRO A 52 -0.18 12.43 -3.40
C PRO A 52 0.87 13.51 -3.09
N PHE A 53 1.92 13.54 -3.90
CA PHE A 53 3.08 14.43 -3.71
C PHE A 53 2.68 15.91 -3.62
N GLN A 54 1.65 16.31 -4.39
CA GLN A 54 1.09 17.67 -4.39
C GLN A 54 0.51 18.10 -3.03
N LEU A 55 0.14 17.14 -2.16
CA LEU A 55 -0.40 17.39 -0.82
C LEU A 55 0.65 17.16 0.28
N GLY A 56 1.94 17.14 -0.07
CA GLY A 56 3.04 16.95 0.87
C GLY A 56 3.24 15.51 1.35
N GLY A 57 2.70 14.52 0.61
CA GLY A 57 2.93 13.10 0.88
C GLY A 57 4.10 12.52 0.08
N LEU A 58 4.42 11.24 0.33
CA LEU A 58 5.53 10.55 -0.35
C LEU A 58 5.12 10.00 -1.73
N GLY A 59 3.84 10.07 -2.09
CA GLY A 59 3.33 9.54 -3.37
C GLY A 59 3.28 8.00 -3.44
N VAL A 60 3.38 7.32 -2.30
CA VAL A 60 3.21 5.86 -2.26
C VAL A 60 1.75 5.53 -2.51
N HIS A 61 1.45 4.62 -3.43
CA HIS A 61 0.07 4.22 -3.69
C HIS A 61 -0.50 3.38 -2.55
N ASP A 62 -1.74 3.68 -2.15
CA ASP A 62 -2.51 2.83 -1.25
C ASP A 62 -2.83 1.51 -1.95
N LEU A 63 -2.34 0.41 -1.38
CA LEU A 63 -2.56 -0.94 -1.88
C LEU A 63 -4.04 -1.30 -1.91
N GLN A 64 -4.83 -0.81 -0.97
CA GLN A 64 -6.25 -1.11 -0.94
C GLN A 64 -6.96 -0.44 -2.12
N THR A 65 -6.75 0.87 -2.31
CA THR A 65 -7.30 1.59 -3.46
C THR A 65 -6.84 0.99 -4.77
N MET A 66 -5.56 0.62 -4.89
CA MET A 66 -5.02 0.01 -6.09
C MET A 66 -5.63 -1.38 -6.37
N ALA A 67 -5.83 -2.22 -5.34
CA ALA A 67 -6.51 -3.50 -5.52
C ALA A 67 -7.94 -3.32 -6.04
N TRP A 68 -8.66 -2.33 -5.53
CA TRP A 68 -10.02 -2.01 -5.97
C TRP A 68 -10.05 -1.53 -7.43
N THR A 69 -9.16 -0.61 -7.82
CA THR A 69 -9.12 -0.09 -9.20
C THR A 69 -8.76 -1.19 -10.20
N LEU A 70 -7.85 -2.10 -9.86
CA LEU A 70 -7.51 -3.23 -10.72
C LEU A 70 -8.68 -4.22 -10.87
N ARG A 71 -9.43 -4.50 -9.81
CA ARG A 71 -10.63 -5.35 -9.89
C ARG A 71 -11.71 -4.70 -10.75
N MET A 72 -11.94 -3.40 -10.60
CA MET A 72 -12.87 -2.65 -11.45
C MET A 72 -12.44 -2.69 -12.92
N ARG A 73 -11.15 -2.54 -13.20
CA ARG A 73 -10.60 -2.68 -14.55
C ARG A 73 -10.80 -4.09 -15.12
N TRP A 74 -10.59 -5.12 -14.31
CA TRP A 74 -10.79 -6.51 -14.72
C TRP A 74 -12.27 -6.79 -15.06
N LEU A 75 -13.20 -6.36 -14.21
CA LEU A 75 -14.64 -6.47 -14.46
C LEU A 75 -15.06 -5.70 -15.73
N TRP A 76 -14.45 -4.55 -15.98
CA TRP A 76 -14.71 -3.79 -17.20
C TRP A 76 -14.22 -4.52 -18.45
N LEU A 77 -13.01 -5.09 -18.40
CA LEU A 77 -12.45 -5.91 -19.48
C LEU A 77 -13.26 -7.18 -19.76
N GLN A 78 -13.94 -7.76 -18.77
CA GLN A 78 -14.82 -8.91 -18.99
C GLN A 78 -16.11 -8.53 -19.74
N LYS A 79 -16.49 -7.25 -19.73
CA LYS A 79 -17.72 -6.76 -20.33
C LYS A 79 -17.53 -6.24 -21.76
N THR A 80 -16.30 -5.92 -22.15
CA THR A 80 -15.89 -5.53 -23.52
C THR A 80 -15.38 -6.73 -24.30
#